data_AF-A0A4Q3A8L5-F1
#
_entry.id   AF-A0A4Q3A8L5-F1
#
_cell.length_a   1.000
_cell.length_b   1.000
_cell.length_c   1.000
_cell.angle_alpha   90.00
_cell.angle_beta   90.00
_cell.angle_gamma   90.00
#
_symmetry.space_group_name_H-M   'P 1'
#
loop_
_entity.id
_entity.type
_entity.pdbx_description
1 polymer ?
#
loop_
_entity_poly.entity_id
_entity_poly.type
_entity_poly.pdbx_seq_one_letter_code
_entity_poly.pdbx_strand_id
1 'polypeptide(L)' 'MTRRKNLFLNTHVTNMDSEEFEEDAIATVADVAAQWEATCEVLGGLVSKDAYQRWFRASRLVAVEDSKAVVAVPN' A
#
# COMPACT_ATOMS: atom_id res chain seq x y z
N MET A 1 1.01 27.33 -50.67
CA MET A 1 2.23 27.33 -49.84
C MET A 1 1.85 27.74 -48.42
N THR A 2 1.69 26.78 -47.50
CA THR A 2 1.30 27.07 -46.11
C THR A 2 2.22 26.29 -45.17
N ARG A 3 3.22 26.99 -44.61
CA ARG A 3 4.14 26.49 -43.59
C ARG A 3 3.35 26.23 -42.30
N ARG A 4 3.01 24.97 -42.02
CA ARG A 4 2.66 24.55 -40.66
C ARG A 4 3.96 24.38 -39.89
N LYS A 5 4.17 25.24 -38.89
CA LYS A 5 5.32 25.21 -37.99
C LYS A 5 5.15 24.00 -37.08
N ASN A 6 6.07 23.03 -37.18
CA ASN A 6 6.17 21.90 -36.26
C ASN A 6 6.41 22.45 -34.85
N LEU A 7 5.40 22.31 -33.99
CA LEU A 7 5.53 22.56 -32.56
C LEU A 7 6.11 21.28 -31.95
N PHE A 8 7.44 21.19 -31.91
CA PHE A 8 8.13 20.20 -31.09
C PHE A 8 7.87 20.56 -29.64
N LEU A 9 6.85 19.94 -29.03
CA LEU A 9 6.78 19.87 -27.58
C LEU A 9 7.86 18.88 -27.13
N ASN A 10 9.00 19.41 -26.73
CA ASN A 10 9.96 18.72 -25.87
C ASN A 10 9.25 18.44 -24.54
N THR A 11 8.72 17.23 -24.37
CA THR A 11 8.38 16.70 -23.06
C THR A 11 9.68 16.52 -22.30
N HIS A 12 9.90 17.35 -21.30
CA HIS A 12 11.00 17.24 -20.38
C HIS A 12 10.80 15.94 -19.59
N VAL A 13 11.54 14.89 -19.97
CA VAL A 13 11.67 13.67 -19.18
C VAL A 13 12.46 14.07 -17.94
N THR A 14 11.76 14.23 -16.82
CA THR A 14 12.39 14.22 -15.50
C THR A 14 12.68 12.77 -15.17
N ASN A 15 13.92 12.34 -15.36
CA ASN A 15 14.44 11.16 -14.69
C ASN A 15 14.35 11.42 -13.18
N MET A 16 13.33 10.86 -12.54
CA MET A 16 13.32 10.65 -11.10
C MET A 16 14.13 9.39 -10.84
N ASP A 17 15.46 9.55 -10.77
CA ASP A 17 16.32 8.60 -10.06
C ASP A 17 16.01 8.77 -8.56
N SER A 18 14.93 8.14 -8.12
CA SER A 18 14.66 7.87 -6.72
C SER A 18 15.03 6.42 -6.46
N GLU A 19 16.34 6.17 -6.34
CA GLU A 19 16.83 4.96 -5.67
C GLU A 19 16.69 5.19 -4.16
N GLU A 20 15.45 5.11 -3.66
CA GLU A 20 15.21 4.86 -2.25
C GLU A 20 15.60 3.40 -2.00
N PHE A 21 16.86 3.19 -1.64
CA PHE A 21 17.27 1.98 -0.94
C PHE A 21 16.63 2.04 0.45
N GLU A 22 15.37 1.61 0.54
CA GLU A 22 14.81 1.16 1.80
C GLU A 22 15.66 -0.03 2.22
N GLU A 23 16.54 0.20 3.19
CA GLU A 23 17.14 -0.85 3.98
C GLU A 23 15.95 -1.65 4.55
N ASP A 24 15.66 -2.81 3.95
CA ASP A 24 14.63 -3.75 4.37
C ASP A 24 14.95 -4.14 5.82
N ALA A 25 14.51 -3.31 6.76
CA ALA A 25 14.44 -3.65 8.15
C ALA A 25 13.63 -4.94 8.18
N ILE A 26 14.25 -6.03 8.62
CA ILE A 26 13.60 -7.33 8.73
C ILE A 26 12.42 -7.12 9.68
N ALA A 27 11.26 -6.82 9.12
CA ALA A 27 10.07 -6.47 9.87
C ALA A 27 9.72 -7.70 10.68
N THR A 28 9.78 -7.58 12.01
CA THR A 28 9.44 -8.71 12.84
C THR A 28 7.93 -8.94 12.73
N VAL A 29 7.48 -10.17 13.00
CA VAL A 29 6.03 -10.49 13.00
C VAL A 29 5.25 -9.55 13.92
N ALA A 30 5.89 -9.05 15.00
CA ALA A 30 5.29 -8.08 15.91
C ALA A 30 5.10 -6.70 15.26
N ASP A 31 6.06 -6.23 14.46
CA ASP A 31 5.97 -4.95 13.75
C ASP A 31 4.84 -4.98 12.72
N VAL A 32 4.75 -6.07 11.96
CA VAL A 32 3.67 -6.27 10.97
C VAL A 32 2.31 -6.40 11.65
N ALA A 33 2.24 -7.03 12.82
CA ALA A 33 1.01 -7.11 13.60
C ALA A 33 0.54 -5.72 14.06
N ALA A 34 1.45 -4.90 14.59
CA ALA A 34 1.13 -3.53 14.99
C ALA A 34 0.69 -2.67 13.79
N GLN A 35 1.34 -2.83 12.64
CA GLN A 35 0.97 -2.13 11.41
C GLN A 35 -0.40 -2.58 10.88
N TRP A 36 -0.73 -3.87 11.02
CA TRP A 36 -2.05 -4.39 10.67
C TRP A 36 -3.16 -3.81 11.55
N GLU A 37 -2.92 -3.70 12.86
CA GLU A 37 -3.87 -3.06 13.79
C GLU A 37 -4.13 -1.59 13.40
N ALA A 38 -3.07 -0.82 13.15
CA ALA A 38 -3.20 0.56 12.69
C ALA A 38 -3.97 0.66 11.36
N THR A 39 -3.71 -0.26 10.43
CA THR A 39 -4.44 -0.33 9.14
C THR A 39 -5.93 -0.60 9.37
N CYS A 40 -6.27 -1.51 10.30
CA CYS A 40 -7.65 -1.80 10.65
C CYS A 40 -8.38 -0.58 11.22
N GLU A 41 -7.72 0.25 12.04
CA GLU A 41 -8.32 1.49 12.55
C GLU A 41 -8.67 2.48 11.42
N VAL A 42 -7.75 2.66 10.47
CA VAL A 42 -7.99 3.52 9.29
C VAL A 42 -9.14 2.98 8.44
N LEU A 43 -9.16 1.66 8.19
CA LEU A 43 -10.23 1.02 7.43
C LEU A 43 -11.59 1.19 8.11
N GLY A 44 -11.64 1.21 9.44
CA GLY A 44 -12.87 1.48 10.20
C GLY A 44 -13.51 2.84 9.89
N GLY A 45 -12.74 3.83 9.41
CA GLY A 45 -13.24 5.11 8.93
C GLY A 45 -13.68 5.12 7.46
N LEU A 46 -13.26 4.12 6.67
CA LEU A 46 -13.50 4.04 5.22
C LEU A 46 -14.65 3.12 4.85
N VAL A 47 -14.88 2.07 5.65
CA VAL A 47 -15.95 1.10 5.41
C VAL A 47 -17.12 1.30 6.36
N SER A 48 -18.28 0.71 6.03
CA SER A 48 -19.42 0.70 6.95
C SER A 48 -19.05 -0.01 8.25
N LYS A 49 -19.65 0.41 9.37
CA LYS A 49 -19.40 -0.20 10.68
C LYS A 49 -19.64 -1.71 10.70
N ASP A 50 -20.63 -2.18 9.95
CA ASP A 50 -20.93 -3.62 9.78
C ASP A 50 -19.80 -4.36 9.05
N ALA A 51 -19.35 -3.82 7.92
CA ALA A 51 -18.24 -4.39 7.16
C ALA A 51 -16.94 -4.42 7.98
N TYR A 52 -16.66 -3.35 8.74
CA TYR A 52 -15.51 -3.30 9.63
C TYR A 52 -15.53 -4.40 10.70
N GLN A 53 -16.66 -4.54 11.41
CA GLN A 53 -16.81 -5.53 12.47
C GLN A 53 -16.68 -6.96 11.94
N ARG A 54 -17.29 -7.24 10.79
CA ARG A 54 -17.35 -8.59 10.23
C ARG A 54 -16.04 -9.06 9.60
N TRP A 55 -15.31 -8.17 8.93
CA TRP A 55 -14.17 -8.57 8.10
C TRP A 55 -12.83 -8.16 8.69
N PHE A 56 -12.72 -6.97 9.27
CA PHE A 56 -11.44 -6.40 9.66
C PHE A 56 -11.18 -6.55 11.16
N ARG A 57 -12.15 -6.23 12.00
CA ARG A 57 -12.01 -6.41 13.46
C ARG A 57 -11.92 -7.88 13.87
N ALA A 58 -12.59 -8.76 13.14
CA ALA A 58 -12.54 -10.19 13.40
C ALA A 58 -11.26 -10.85 12.84
N SER A 59 -10.50 -10.13 12.01
CA SER A 59 -9.32 -10.66 11.36
C SER A 59 -8.11 -10.70 12.28
N ARG A 60 -7.22 -11.68 12.10
CA ARG A 60 -5.92 -11.71 12.77
C ARG A 60 -4.80 -12.02 11.79
N LEU A 61 -3.62 -11.45 12.03
CA LEU A 61 -2.39 -11.84 11.35
C LEU A 61 -2.02 -13.27 11.78
N VAL A 62 -1.77 -14.14 10.80
CA VAL A 62 -1.44 -15.56 11.01
C VAL A 62 0.03 -15.83 10.72
N ALA A 63 0.55 -15.26 9.64
CA ALA A 63 1.93 -15.43 9.23
C ALA A 63 2.41 -14.21 8.45
N VAL A 64 3.72 -14.00 8.46
CA VAL A 64 4.42 -13.08 7.57
C VAL A 64 5.42 -13.93 6.81
N GLU A 65 5.27 -13.97 5.49
CA GLU A 65 6.11 -14.75 4.58
C GLU A 65 6.77 -13.78 3.60
N ASP A 66 8.07 -13.54 3.79
CA ASP A 66 8.87 -12.60 2.99
C ASP A 66 8.17 -11.23 2.86
N SER A 67 7.55 -10.96 1.70
CA SER A 67 6.83 -9.72 1.37
C SER A 67 5.30 -9.82 1.46
N LYS A 68 4.78 -10.86 2.13
CA LYS A 68 3.34 -11.14 2.21
C LYS A 68 2.89 -11.30 3.67
N ALA A 69 1.82 -10.59 4.02
CA ALA A 69 1.10 -10.79 5.26
C ALA A 69 -0.13 -11.70 5.03
N VAL A 70 -0.23 -12.79 5.77
CA VAL A 70 -1.36 -13.71 5.72
C VAL A 70 -2.29 -13.40 6.88
N VAL A 71 -3.51 -12.95 6.55
CA VAL A 71 -4.55 -12.61 7.53
C VAL A 71 -5.70 -13.60 7.42
N ALA A 72 -6.16 -14.14 8.55
CA ALA A 72 -7.33 -14.99 8.61
C ALA A 72 -8.55 -14.20 9.09
N VAL A 73 -9.69 -14.42 8.44
CA VAL A 73 -11.01 -13.89 8.84
C VAL A 73 -11.90 -15.07 9.23
N PRO A 74 -12.48 -15.10 10.43
CA PRO A 74 -13.42 -16.14 10.82
C PRO A 74 -14.75 -16.02 10.06
N ASN A 75 -15.32 -17.16 9.68
CA ASN A 75 -16.63 -17.27 9.00
C ASN A 75 -17.80 -17.34 9.99
#